data_AF-B0SQ28-F1
#
_entry.id   AF-B0SQ28-F1
#
_cell.length_a   1.000
_cell.length_b   1.000
_cell.length_c   1.000
_cell.angle_alpha   90.00
_cell.angle_beta   90.00
_cell.angle_gamma   90.00
#
_symmetry.space_group_name_H-M   'P 1'
#
loop_
_entity.id
_entity.type
_entity.pdbx_description
1 polymer ?
#
loop_
_entity_poly.entity_id
_entity_poly.type
_entity_poly.pdbx_seq_one_letter_code
_entity_poly.pdbx_strand_id
1 'polypeptide(L)'
;MLKPTHIHFHNAIESIHHFLTSEQTLDHLTYNIPGLLFPAISLLMLGFTNRFFGLASLSRQLLAEYETSKSEVLAKQIHNLRFRISLILYSQSAGIFSLILCTCSLGMIPIYNLVAWIFFAISLFCMVVSLILALIEIHLSVNALDIETKSILESPTEIKS
;
A
#
# COMPACT_ATOMS: atom_id res chain seq x y z
N MET A 1 -45.04 41.71 -29.81
CA MET A 1 -44.99 40.25 -30.04
C MET A 1 -43.80 39.93 -30.96
N LEU A 2 -42.62 39.62 -30.42
CA LEU A 2 -41.44 39.24 -31.21
C LEU A 2 -40.82 37.95 -30.65
N LYS A 3 -41.16 36.88 -31.37
CA LYS A 3 -40.54 35.56 -31.62
C LYS A 3 -39.59 34.90 -30.60
N PRO A 4 -39.88 33.65 -30.16
CA PRO A 4 -39.05 32.84 -29.27
C PRO A 4 -38.05 31.97 -30.08
N THR A 5 -37.12 32.57 -30.81
CA THR A 5 -36.18 31.81 -31.67
C THR A 5 -34.72 31.89 -31.20
N HIS A 6 -34.37 32.85 -30.35
CA HIS A 6 -32.99 33.00 -29.83
C HIS A 6 -32.64 32.04 -28.68
N ILE A 7 -33.63 31.51 -27.95
CA ILE A 7 -33.39 30.68 -26.76
C ILE A 7 -32.97 29.24 -27.14
N HIS A 8 -33.57 28.66 -28.20
CA HIS A 8 -33.24 27.30 -28.62
C HIS A 8 -31.84 27.15 -29.22
N PHE A 9 -31.31 28.20 -29.86
CA PHE A 9 -29.97 28.18 -30.44
C PHE A 9 -28.88 28.32 -29.36
N HIS A 10 -29.12 29.14 -28.34
CA HIS A 10 -28.21 29.30 -27.20
C HIS A 10 -28.07 28.01 -26.39
N ASN A 11 -29.19 27.32 -26.10
CA ASN A 11 -29.19 26.05 -25.39
C ASN A 11 -28.50 24.91 -26.17
N ALA A 12 -28.58 24.94 -27.50
CA ALA A 12 -27.89 23.99 -28.37
C ALA A 12 -26.37 24.21 -28.36
N ILE A 13 -25.91 25.47 -28.34
CA ILE A 13 -24.48 25.80 -28.23
C ILE A 13 -23.92 25.44 -26.84
N GLU A 14 -24.67 25.69 -25.75
CA GLU A 14 -24.25 25.24 -24.42
C GLU A 14 -24.19 23.71 -24.33
N SER A 15 -25.13 23.00 -24.96
CA SER A 15 -25.10 21.52 -25.00
C SER A 15 -23.90 20.98 -25.78
N ILE A 16 -23.51 21.64 -26.88
CA ILE A 16 -22.31 21.29 -27.66
C ILE A 16 -21.03 21.63 -26.89
N HIS A 17 -20.98 22.76 -26.18
CA HIS A 17 -19.86 23.14 -25.33
C HIS A 17 -19.71 22.17 -24.14
N HIS A 18 -20.82 21.77 -23.51
CA HIS A 18 -20.82 20.78 -22.44
C HIS A 18 -20.41 19.39 -22.95
N PHE A 19 -20.81 19.02 -24.18
CA PHE A 19 -20.40 17.78 -24.84
C PHE A 19 -18.89 17.77 -25.18
N LEU A 20 -18.37 18.86 -25.74
CA LEU A 20 -16.93 19.05 -26.02
C LEU A 20 -16.08 19.10 -24.74
N THR A 21 -16.59 19.71 -23.66
CA THR A 21 -15.91 19.74 -22.35
C THR A 21 -15.90 18.36 -21.70
N SER A 22 -16.96 17.56 -21.87
CA SER A 22 -17.03 16.20 -21.31
C SER A 22 -16.05 15.21 -21.97
N GLU A 23 -15.82 15.31 -23.28
CA GLU A 23 -14.77 14.54 -23.98
C GLU A 23 -13.37 15.01 -23.54
N GLN A 24 -13.14 16.33 -23.47
CA GLN A 24 -11.83 16.89 -23.10
C GLN A 24 -11.44 16.61 -21.63
N THR A 25 -12.42 16.48 -20.72
CA THR A 25 -12.17 16.01 -19.34
C THR A 25 -11.76 14.55 -19.27
N LEU A 26 -12.25 13.70 -20.18
CA LEU A 26 -11.92 12.27 -20.23
C LEU A 26 -10.48 12.06 -20.72
N ASP A 27 -10.03 12.87 -21.68
CA ASP A 27 -8.66 12.86 -22.22
C ASP A 27 -7.63 13.37 -21.21
N HIS A 28 -7.95 14.46 -20.48
CA HIS A 28 -7.10 14.95 -19.39
C HIS A 28 -6.99 13.96 -18.23
N LEU A 29 -8.07 13.25 -17.86
CA LEU A 29 -8.01 12.20 -16.85
C LEU A 29 -7.09 11.05 -17.28
N THR A 30 -7.20 10.62 -18.55
CA THR A 30 -6.42 9.50 -19.09
C THR A 30 -4.91 9.77 -19.08
N TYR A 31 -4.48 10.99 -19.38
CA TYR A 31 -3.06 11.38 -19.28
C TYR A 31 -2.59 11.61 -17.83
N ASN A 32 -3.48 12.03 -16.92
CA ASN A 32 -3.13 12.31 -15.54
C ASN A 32 -2.99 11.04 -14.68
N ILE A 33 -3.66 9.93 -15.01
CA ILE A 33 -3.57 8.65 -14.28
C ILE A 33 -2.11 8.19 -14.07
N PRO A 34 -1.24 8.10 -15.09
CA PRO A 34 0.18 7.77 -14.87
C PRO A 34 0.91 8.82 -14.01
N GLY A 35 0.56 10.11 -14.13
CA GLY A 35 1.09 11.19 -13.30
C GLY A 35 0.66 11.13 -11.83
N LEU A 36 -0.48 10.50 -11.53
CA LEU A 36 -1.01 10.26 -10.18
C LEU A 36 -0.51 8.96 -9.55
N LEU A 37 -0.24 7.93 -10.37
CA LEU A 37 0.26 6.64 -9.90
C LEU A 37 1.68 6.75 -9.34
N PHE A 38 2.58 7.48 -10.01
CA PHE A 38 3.96 7.63 -9.56
C PHE A 38 4.10 8.20 -8.12
N PRO A 39 3.44 9.32 -7.76
CA PRO A 39 3.46 9.82 -6.39
C PRO A 39 2.73 8.90 -5.40
N ALA A 40 1.61 8.27 -5.80
CA ALA A 40 0.90 7.33 -4.92
C ALA A 40 1.75 6.10 -4.57
N ILE A 41 2.46 5.53 -5.55
CA ILE A 41 3.38 4.40 -5.35
C ILE A 41 4.55 4.83 -4.47
N SER A 42 5.10 6.03 -4.67
CA SER A 42 6.18 6.58 -3.86
C SER A 42 5.75 6.80 -2.40
N LEU A 43 4.52 7.27 -2.16
CA LEU A 43 3.94 7.41 -0.81
C LEU A 43 3.73 6.04 -0.14
N LEU A 44 3.25 5.06 -0.89
CA LEU A 44 3.11 3.68 -0.46
C LEU A 44 4.48 3.10 -0.05
N MET A 45 5.49 3.24 -0.90
CA MET A 45 6.87 2.84 -0.60
C MET A 45 7.40 3.54 0.65
N LEU A 46 7.14 4.83 0.83
CA LEU A 46 7.60 5.59 2.00
C LEU A 46 6.98 5.06 3.31
N GLY A 47 5.69 4.75 3.31
CA GLY A 47 5.02 4.18 4.49
C GLY A 47 5.61 2.84 4.92
N PHE A 48 5.87 1.95 3.96
CA PHE A 48 6.49 0.65 4.23
C PHE A 48 7.98 0.74 4.57
N THR A 49 8.70 1.69 3.95
CA THR A 49 10.10 1.98 4.25
C THR A 49 10.26 2.52 5.67
N ASN A 50 9.37 3.42 6.10
CA ASN A 50 9.36 3.94 7.48
C ASN A 50 9.14 2.84 8.51
N ARG A 51 8.23 1.90 8.23
CA ARG A 51 7.98 0.75 9.12
C ARG A 51 9.15 -0.24 9.16
N PHE A 52 9.76 -0.50 8.01
CA PHE A 52 10.98 -1.31 7.92
C PHE A 52 12.11 -0.71 8.74
N PHE A 53 12.38 0.59 8.59
CA PHE A 53 13.43 1.27 9.36
C PHE A 53 13.17 1.24 10.87
N GLY A 54 11.91 1.43 11.29
CA GLY A 54 11.53 1.31 12.70
C GLY A 54 11.83 -0.07 13.28
N LEU A 55 11.44 -1.15 12.58
CA LEU A 55 11.69 -2.53 13.02
C LEU A 55 13.17 -2.91 12.94
N ALA A 56 13.91 -2.41 11.95
CA ALA A 56 15.35 -2.63 11.84
C ALA A 56 16.11 -1.93 12.98
N SER A 57 15.69 -0.73 13.37
CA SER A 57 16.24 -0.02 14.52
C SER A 57 15.99 -0.79 15.82
N LEU A 58 14.75 -1.23 16.03
CA LEU A 58 14.37 -2.06 17.18
C LEU A 58 15.19 -3.37 17.20
N SER A 59 15.35 -4.04 16.05
CA SER A 59 16.14 -5.26 15.96
C SER A 59 17.59 -5.08 16.34
N ARG A 60 18.19 -3.92 16.02
CA ARG A 60 19.57 -3.60 16.42
C ARG A 60 19.67 -3.31 17.91
N GLN A 61 18.68 -2.63 18.48
CA GLN A 61 18.62 -2.36 19.92
C GLN A 61 18.52 -3.65 20.73
N LEU A 62 17.59 -4.54 20.37
CA LEU A 62 17.45 -5.85 21.02
C LEU A 62 18.73 -6.69 20.89
N LEU A 63 19.42 -6.62 19.74
CA LEU A 63 20.66 -7.35 19.52
C LEU A 63 21.80 -6.86 20.43
N ALA A 64 21.94 -5.53 20.60
CA ALA A 64 22.92 -4.95 21.52
C ALA A 64 22.65 -5.34 22.98
N GLU A 65 21.38 -5.40 23.37
CA GLU A 65 20.97 -5.82 24.71
C GLU A 65 21.14 -7.34 24.93
N TYR A 66 21.05 -8.15 23.87
CA TYR A 66 21.33 -9.58 23.91
C TYR A 66 22.81 -9.87 24.09
N GLU A 67 23.71 -9.10 23.46
CA GLU A 67 25.15 -9.25 23.67
C GLU A 67 25.56 -9.02 25.13
N THR A 68 24.79 -8.19 25.86
CA THR A 68 25.06 -7.85 27.26
C THR A 68 24.42 -8.85 28.23
N SER A 69 23.16 -9.26 28.00
CA SER A 69 22.40 -10.10 28.93
C SER A 69 22.48 -11.61 28.64
N LYS A 70 22.78 -12.01 27.38
CA LYS A 70 22.65 -13.39 26.86
C LYS A 70 21.33 -14.09 27.22
N SER A 71 20.25 -13.33 27.38
CA SER A 71 18.95 -13.88 27.73
C SER A 71 18.32 -14.65 26.57
N GLU A 72 17.90 -15.90 26.81
CA GLU A 72 17.21 -16.73 25.83
C GLU A 72 15.88 -16.11 25.35
N VAL A 73 15.25 -15.29 26.21
CA VAL A 73 14.01 -14.56 25.89
C VAL A 73 14.27 -13.53 24.79
N LEU A 74 15.39 -12.82 24.87
CA LEU A 74 15.74 -11.77 23.93
C LEU A 74 16.17 -12.34 22.57
N ALA A 75 16.82 -13.51 22.55
CA ALA A 75 17.07 -14.27 21.32
C ALA A 75 15.76 -14.64 20.58
N LYS A 76 14.72 -15.08 21.32
CA LYS A 76 13.40 -15.40 20.75
C LYS A 76 12.70 -14.15 20.20
N GLN A 77 12.81 -13.00 20.87
CA GLN A 77 12.26 -11.73 20.37
C GLN A 77 12.92 -11.28 19.07
N ILE A 78 14.27 -11.35 18.98
CA ILE A 78 15.01 -11.02 17.75
C ILE A 78 14.56 -11.94 16.61
N HIS A 79 14.40 -13.24 16.86
CA HIS A 79 13.93 -14.17 15.84
C HIS A 79 12.52 -13.81 15.32
N ASN A 80 11.59 -13.54 16.23
CA ASN A 80 10.21 -13.16 15.89
C ASN A 80 10.15 -11.83 15.12
N LEU A 81 11.02 -10.88 15.48
CA LEU A 81 11.14 -9.59 14.80
C LEU A 81 11.66 -9.76 13.36
N ARG A 82 12.65 -10.63 13.13
CA ARG A 82 13.14 -10.95 11.78
C ARG A 82 12.07 -11.60 10.91
N PHE A 83 11.25 -12.48 11.48
CA PHE A 83 10.11 -13.08 10.77
C PHE A 83 9.11 -12.02 10.32
N ARG A 84 8.75 -11.08 11.20
CA ARG A 84 7.87 -9.94 10.87
C ARG A 84 8.44 -9.06 9.76
N ILE A 85 9.74 -8.75 9.82
CA ILE A 85 10.43 -8.00 8.76
C ILE A 85 10.31 -8.73 7.41
N SER A 86 10.45 -10.05 7.39
CA SER A 86 10.29 -10.84 6.16
C SER A 86 8.86 -10.75 5.59
N LEU A 87 7.82 -10.78 6.44
CA LEU A 87 6.43 -10.61 6.00
C LEU A 87 6.19 -9.24 5.35
N ILE A 88 6.78 -8.17 5.90
CA ILE A 88 6.70 -6.82 5.31
C ILE A 88 7.33 -6.80 3.91
N LEU A 89 8.50 -7.43 3.75
CA LEU A 89 9.16 -7.52 2.45
C LEU A 89 8.31 -8.27 1.43
N TYR A 90 7.69 -9.40 1.81
CA TYR A 90 6.80 -10.15 0.93
C TYR A 90 5.55 -9.37 0.53
N SER A 91 4.91 -8.66 1.48
CA SER A 91 3.79 -7.77 1.20
C SER A 91 4.19 -6.70 0.18
N GLN A 92 5.37 -6.10 0.35
CA GLN A 92 5.87 -5.06 -0.54
C GLN A 92 6.17 -5.56 -1.94
N SER A 93 6.88 -6.68 -2.04
CA SER A 93 7.20 -7.29 -3.33
C SER A 93 5.94 -7.70 -4.09
N ALA A 94 4.95 -8.27 -3.41
CA ALA A 94 3.65 -8.60 -4.02
C ALA A 94 2.88 -7.34 -4.48
N GLY A 95 2.89 -6.28 -3.68
CA GLY A 95 2.27 -5.00 -4.02
C GLY A 95 2.92 -4.33 -5.23
N ILE A 96 4.26 -4.26 -5.27
CA ILE A 96 5.00 -3.74 -6.43
C ILE A 96 4.73 -4.58 -7.67
N PHE A 97 4.76 -5.91 -7.54
CA PHE A 97 4.49 -6.82 -8.65
C PHE A 97 3.07 -6.62 -9.20
N SER A 98 2.08 -6.42 -8.33
CA SER A 98 0.71 -6.11 -8.73
C SER A 98 0.61 -4.79 -9.52
N LEU A 99 1.32 -3.75 -9.09
CA LEU A 99 1.34 -2.44 -9.75
C LEU A 99 2.01 -2.51 -11.13
N ILE A 100 3.08 -3.29 -11.26
CA ILE A 100 3.75 -3.54 -12.55
C ILE A 100 2.77 -4.25 -13.50
N LEU A 101 2.11 -5.32 -13.05
CA LEU A 101 1.12 -6.04 -13.86
C LEU A 101 -0.05 -5.15 -14.28
N CYS A 102 -0.55 -4.30 -13.38
CA CYS A 102 -1.60 -3.34 -13.66
C CYS A 102 -1.16 -2.31 -14.71
N THR A 103 0.07 -1.80 -14.60
CA THR A 103 0.64 -0.84 -15.57
C THR A 103 0.83 -1.50 -16.95
N CYS A 104 1.34 -2.73 -16.99
CA CYS A 104 1.43 -3.52 -18.22
C CYS A 104 0.05 -3.75 -18.85
N SER A 105 -0.95 -4.08 -18.03
CA SER A 105 -2.34 -4.22 -18.48
C SER A 105 -2.84 -2.94 -19.16
N LEU A 106 -2.69 -1.77 -18.50
CA LEU A 106 -3.10 -0.48 -19.08
C LEU A 106 -2.42 -0.20 -20.42
N GLY A 107 -1.12 -0.52 -20.54
CA GLY A 107 -0.38 -0.37 -21.80
C GLY A 107 -0.82 -1.34 -22.92
N MET A 108 -1.40 -2.49 -22.56
CA MET A 108 -1.86 -3.51 -23.52
C MET A 108 -3.29 -3.31 -24.01
N ILE A 109 -4.11 -2.51 -23.33
CA ILE A 109 -5.51 -2.20 -23.72
C ILE A 109 -5.68 -1.86 -25.21
N PRO A 110 -4.85 -0.98 -25.84
CA PRO A 110 -5.03 -0.62 -27.24
C PRO A 110 -4.63 -1.72 -28.25
N ILE A 111 -3.92 -2.77 -27.81
CA ILE A 111 -3.39 -3.82 -28.70
C ILE A 111 -4.16 -5.13 -28.53
N TYR A 112 -4.31 -5.61 -27.29
CA TYR A 112 -4.89 -6.91 -26.97
C TYR A 112 -5.87 -6.80 -25.79
N ASN A 113 -7.13 -6.44 -26.07
CA ASN A 113 -8.14 -6.15 -25.06
C ASN A 113 -8.37 -7.32 -24.08
N LEU A 114 -8.55 -8.55 -24.59
CA LEU A 114 -8.80 -9.73 -23.74
C LEU A 114 -7.63 -10.05 -22.80
N VAL A 115 -6.39 -9.93 -23.30
CA VAL A 115 -5.19 -10.19 -22.51
C VAL A 115 -5.00 -9.13 -21.44
N ALA A 116 -5.29 -7.86 -21.76
CA ALA A 116 -5.27 -6.77 -20.79
C ALA A 116 -6.23 -7.05 -19.61
N TRP A 117 -7.48 -7.45 -19.86
CA TRP A 117 -8.43 -7.78 -18.79
C TRP A 117 -7.95 -8.91 -17.87
N ILE A 118 -7.29 -9.94 -18.42
CA ILE A 118 -6.71 -11.04 -17.63
C ILE A 118 -5.58 -10.51 -16.74
N PHE A 119 -4.65 -9.73 -17.29
CA PHE A 119 -3.56 -9.12 -16.52
C PHE A 119 -4.07 -8.16 -15.45
N PHE A 120 -5.11 -7.37 -15.76
CA PHE A 120 -5.77 -6.50 -14.80
C PHE A 120 -6.36 -7.30 -13.63
N ALA A 121 -7.11 -8.37 -13.91
CA ALA A 121 -7.69 -9.21 -12.87
C ALA A 121 -6.62 -9.88 -11.98
N ILE A 122 -5.54 -10.40 -12.59
CA ILE A 122 -4.41 -10.99 -11.85
C ILE A 122 -3.73 -9.92 -10.98
N SER A 123 -3.55 -8.71 -11.50
CA SER A 123 -2.96 -7.61 -10.74
C SER A 123 -3.79 -7.27 -9.51
N LEU A 124 -5.11 -7.19 -9.66
CA LEU A 124 -6.02 -6.86 -8.56
C LEU A 124 -6.06 -7.97 -7.50
N PHE A 125 -6.05 -9.23 -7.93
CA PHE A 125 -5.92 -10.37 -7.01
C PHE A 125 -4.60 -10.32 -6.22
N CYS A 126 -3.48 -10.07 -6.91
CA CYS A 126 -2.17 -9.97 -6.28
C CYS A 126 -2.09 -8.80 -5.28
N MET A 127 -2.73 -7.67 -5.61
CA MET A 127 -2.87 -6.52 -4.71
C MET A 127 -3.65 -6.89 -3.44
N VAL A 128 -4.78 -7.59 -3.56
CA VAL A 128 -5.56 -8.06 -2.39
C VAL A 128 -4.71 -8.98 -1.50
N VAL A 129 -3.96 -9.92 -2.10
CA VAL A 129 -3.06 -10.79 -1.33
C VAL A 129 -1.98 -9.98 -0.59
N SER A 130 -1.39 -8.99 -1.24
CA SER A 130 -0.43 -8.07 -0.60
C SER A 130 -1.05 -7.38 0.62
N LEU A 131 -2.25 -6.83 0.50
CA LEU A 131 -2.96 -6.17 1.59
C LEU A 131 -3.28 -7.13 2.76
N ILE A 132 -3.70 -8.37 2.46
CA ILE A 132 -3.96 -9.38 3.49
C ILE A 132 -2.68 -9.72 4.27
N LEU A 133 -1.54 -9.87 3.57
CA LEU A 133 -0.25 -10.09 4.23
C LEU A 133 0.15 -8.92 5.13
N ALA A 134 -0.08 -7.68 4.68
CA ALA A 134 0.13 -6.49 5.50
C ALA A 134 -0.75 -6.48 6.75
N LEU A 135 -2.03 -6.84 6.64
CA LEU A 135 -2.95 -6.92 7.77
C LEU A 135 -2.51 -7.98 8.78
N ILE A 136 -2.17 -9.20 8.32
CA ILE A 136 -1.67 -10.28 9.18
C ILE A 136 -0.43 -9.82 9.94
N GLU A 137 0.49 -9.15 9.27
CA GLU A 137 1.71 -8.65 9.89
C GLU A 137 1.43 -7.56 10.93
N ILE A 138 0.47 -6.65 10.70
CA ILE A 138 0.01 -5.67 11.72
C ILE A 138 -0.51 -6.38 12.96
N HIS A 139 -1.37 -7.39 12.81
CA HIS A 139 -1.92 -8.11 13.96
C HIS A 139 -0.84 -8.87 14.74
N LEU A 140 0.04 -9.57 14.03
CA LEU A 140 1.17 -10.27 14.66
C LEU A 140 2.11 -9.28 15.36
N SER A 141 2.28 -8.09 14.77
CA SER A 141 3.10 -7.01 15.30
C SER A 141 2.60 -6.47 16.63
N VAL A 142 1.29 -6.24 16.74
CA VAL A 142 0.64 -5.79 17.98
C VAL A 142 0.68 -6.89 19.04
N ASN A 143 0.36 -8.13 18.66
CA ASN A 143 0.33 -9.25 19.61
C ASN A 143 1.71 -9.56 20.20
N ALA A 144 2.78 -9.51 19.39
CA ALA A 144 4.14 -9.70 19.87
C ALA A 144 4.54 -8.63 20.90
N LEU A 145 4.15 -7.37 20.65
CA LEU A 145 4.44 -6.26 21.55
C LEU A 145 3.65 -6.35 22.87
N ASP A 146 2.40 -6.78 22.83
CA ASP A 146 1.57 -6.96 24.03
C ASP A 146 2.11 -8.08 24.93
N ILE A 147 2.54 -9.20 24.34
CA ILE A 147 3.17 -10.30 25.07
C ILE A 147 4.50 -9.87 25.71
N GLU A 148 5.34 -9.15 24.97
CA GLU A 148 6.62 -8.63 25.48
C GLU A 148 6.39 -7.66 26.65
N THR A 149 5.48 -6.71 26.49
CA THR A 149 5.13 -5.72 27.52
C THR A 149 4.60 -6.40 28.78
N LYS A 150 3.70 -7.38 28.64
CA LYS A 150 3.18 -8.16 29.78
C LYS A 150 4.28 -8.97 30.47
N SER A 151 5.20 -9.58 29.72
CA SER A 151 6.29 -10.35 30.32
C SER A 151 7.24 -9.51 31.19
N ILE A 152 7.43 -8.24 30.83
CA ILE A 152 8.22 -7.29 31.62
C ILE A 152 7.43 -6.83 32.85
N LEU A 153 6.15 -6.49 32.69
CA LEU A 153 5.30 -5.99 33.78
C LEU A 153 4.90 -7.06 34.82
N GLU A 154 4.73 -8.31 34.40
CA GLU A 154 4.39 -9.43 35.29
C GLU A 154 5.62 -10.13 35.89
N SER A 155 6.84 -9.78 35.48
CA SER A 155 8.02 -10.23 36.22
C SER A 155 7.91 -9.66 37.65
N PRO A 156 7.66 -10.49 38.68
CA PRO A 156 7.67 -9.99 40.03
C PRO A 156 9.09 -9.48 40.24
N THR A 157 9.23 -8.25 40.70
CA THR A 157 10.39 -7.85 41.47
C THR A 157 10.76 -9.03 42.36
N GLU A 158 11.83 -9.76 42.03
CA GLU A 158 12.51 -10.59 43.00
C GLU A 158 12.94 -9.61 44.07
N ILE A 159 12.14 -9.63 45.14
CA ILE A 159 12.37 -8.90 46.36
C ILE A 159 13.74 -9.39 46.83
N LYS A 160 14.69 -8.47 46.74
CA LYS A 160 15.93 -8.44 47.50
C LYS A 160 15.69 -8.96 48.92
N SER A 161 16.20 -10.15 49.24
CA SER A 161 16.57 -10.56 50.60
C SER A 161 17.62 -11.65 50.57
#